data_AF-A0A8H4A6F0-F1
#
_entry.id   AF-A0A8H4A6F0-F1
#
_cell.length_a   1.000
_cell.length_b   1.000
_cell.length_c   1.000
_cell.angle_alpha   90.00
_cell.angle_beta   90.00
_cell.angle_gamma   90.00
#
_symmetry.space_group_name_H-M   'P 1'
#
loop_
_entity.id
_entity.type
_entity.pdbx_description
1 polymer ?
#
loop_
_entity_poly.entity_id
_entity_poly.type
_entity_poly.pdbx_seq_one_letter_code
_entity_poly.pdbx_strand_id
1 'polypeptide(L)'
;MDLFFVFEDPSSSTNTPQTETEDSSKKIMNNTNFSSEKNLPFVFENPSKSSNSPQTDLEGSLKKMTEENFYQTTLPPDVLLAPHKRKRRSGKPPRAQNKFILFRKDYIARVRKEDPVRTKSMNTRDFSKEAKQQWEVQPVEVKRLFTIMADVAAKRHKAMYPGYVYEPEKKEKHVPEEFSEFIDYSHCSQTL
;
A
#
# COMPACT_ATOMS: atom_id res chain seq x y z
N MET A 1 7.07 47.97 -53.45
CA MET A 1 8.02 46.89 -53.79
C MET A 1 7.23 45.60 -53.72
N ASP A 2 6.66 45.25 -54.86
CA ASP A 2 5.93 44.02 -55.08
C ASP A 2 6.92 42.86 -55.19
N LEU A 3 6.59 41.73 -54.57
CA LEU A 3 6.80 40.43 -55.19
C LEU A 3 5.79 39.43 -54.60
N PHE A 4 4.64 39.36 -55.26
CA PHE A 4 3.81 38.16 -55.35
C PHE A 4 4.47 37.12 -56.28
N PHE A 5 3.89 35.91 -56.28
CA PHE A 5 4.10 34.73 -57.16
C PHE A 5 5.03 33.63 -56.62
N VAL A 6 4.69 32.33 -56.68
CA VAL A 6 3.44 31.60 -56.98
C VAL A 6 3.64 30.13 -56.55
N PHE A 7 2.51 29.48 -56.37
CA PHE A 7 2.25 28.07 -56.07
C PHE A 7 2.47 27.17 -57.31
N GLU A 8 3.06 25.97 -57.20
CA GLU A 8 2.51 24.74 -57.80
C GLU A 8 3.29 23.46 -57.45
N ASP A 9 2.49 22.42 -57.19
CA ASP A 9 2.78 21.05 -56.75
C ASP A 9 3.29 20.14 -57.91
N PRO A 10 3.00 18.81 -57.95
CA PRO A 10 3.72 17.70 -57.34
C PRO A 10 4.20 16.65 -58.38
N SER A 11 4.78 15.56 -57.88
CA SER A 11 5.06 14.25 -58.54
C SER A 11 6.45 14.05 -59.18
N SER A 12 7.23 13.15 -58.57
CA SER A 12 7.96 12.13 -59.32
C SER A 12 8.28 10.94 -58.42
N SER A 13 7.70 9.82 -58.82
CA SER A 13 8.04 8.45 -58.44
C SER A 13 9.46 8.10 -58.91
N THR A 14 10.24 7.38 -58.10
CA THR A 14 11.21 6.39 -58.59
C THR A 14 11.41 5.27 -57.56
N ASN A 15 11.35 4.04 -58.08
CA ASN A 15 11.42 2.74 -57.43
C ASN A 15 12.85 2.32 -56.99
N THR A 16 12.89 1.53 -55.90
CA THR A 16 13.70 0.33 -55.50
C THR A 16 15.15 0.13 -56.01
N PRO A 17 16.07 -0.51 -55.24
CA PRO A 17 16.03 -1.96 -55.00
C PRO A 17 16.33 -2.45 -53.55
N GLN A 18 15.88 -3.68 -53.31
CA GLN A 18 16.05 -4.51 -52.11
C GLN A 18 17.51 -4.92 -51.85
N THR A 19 17.85 -5.10 -50.56
CA THR A 19 18.77 -6.15 -50.12
C THR A 19 18.21 -6.83 -48.88
N GLU A 20 17.89 -8.10 -49.06
CA GLU A 20 17.62 -9.10 -48.02
C GLU A 20 18.93 -9.43 -47.28
N THR A 21 18.87 -9.62 -45.97
CA THR A 21 19.31 -10.86 -45.31
C THR A 21 18.77 -10.89 -43.87
N GLU A 22 18.10 -12.00 -43.60
CA GLU A 22 17.79 -12.70 -42.35
C GLU A 22 18.93 -12.58 -41.29
N ASP A 23 18.80 -12.77 -39.99
CA ASP A 23 18.05 -13.72 -39.17
C ASP A 23 18.38 -13.36 -37.70
N SER A 24 17.42 -13.50 -36.77
CA SER A 24 17.63 -13.94 -35.38
C SER A 24 16.54 -13.45 -34.43
N SER A 25 15.49 -14.27 -34.36
CA SER A 25 15.03 -14.91 -33.12
C SER A 25 14.90 -14.07 -31.83
N LYS A 26 13.67 -13.64 -31.59
CA LYS A 26 12.84 -13.90 -30.39
C LYS A 26 13.54 -13.86 -29.01
N LYS A 27 13.27 -12.79 -28.25
CA LYS A 27 13.23 -12.86 -26.76
C LYS A 27 12.13 -11.99 -26.18
N ILE A 28 10.89 -12.39 -26.41
CA ILE A 28 9.75 -11.97 -25.60
C ILE A 28 9.90 -12.68 -24.25
N MET A 29 10.45 -11.98 -23.25
CA MET A 29 10.46 -12.51 -21.88
C MET A 29 9.06 -12.33 -21.29
N ASN A 30 8.20 -13.31 -21.58
CA ASN A 30 7.01 -13.61 -20.80
C ASN A 30 7.48 -14.05 -19.41
N ASN A 31 7.38 -13.18 -18.40
CA ASN A 31 7.59 -13.60 -17.01
C ASN A 31 6.26 -14.03 -16.39
N THR A 32 5.67 -15.07 -16.96
CA THR A 32 4.73 -15.97 -16.30
C THR A 32 5.53 -16.85 -15.33
N ASN A 33 5.69 -16.40 -14.09
CA ASN A 33 6.00 -17.32 -12.99
C ASN A 33 4.68 -17.74 -12.34
N PHE A 34 4.00 -18.63 -13.06
CA PHE A 34 3.00 -19.54 -12.55
C PHE A 34 3.72 -20.78 -11.99
N SER A 35 3.38 -21.15 -10.76
CA SER A 35 3.75 -22.37 -10.02
C SER A 35 5.21 -22.55 -9.56
N SER A 36 5.42 -22.34 -8.26
CA SER A 36 5.87 -23.45 -7.42
C SER A 36 5.08 -23.42 -6.11
N GLU A 37 4.02 -24.23 -6.09
CA GLU A 37 3.28 -24.58 -4.90
C GLU A 37 4.21 -25.22 -3.88
N LYS A 38 4.21 -24.66 -2.67
CA LYS A 38 4.54 -25.40 -1.46
C LYS A 38 3.42 -25.09 -0.48
N ASN A 39 2.51 -26.05 -0.42
CA ASN A 39 1.34 -26.14 0.43
C ASN A 39 1.60 -25.61 1.85
N LEU A 40 0.99 -24.47 2.17
CA LEU A 40 0.31 -24.30 3.46
C LEU A 40 -1.16 -24.10 3.12
N PRO A 41 -2.09 -24.84 3.76
CA PRO A 41 -3.50 -24.77 3.41
C PRO A 41 -4.03 -23.39 3.84
N PHE A 42 -4.18 -22.49 2.87
CA PHE A 42 -5.10 -21.38 3.00
C PHE A 42 -6.50 -21.94 2.70
N VAL A 43 -7.03 -22.67 3.67
CA VAL A 43 -8.45 -23.01 3.75
C VAL A 43 -8.98 -22.18 4.91
N PHE A 44 -9.74 -21.13 4.59
CA PHE A 44 -10.65 -20.56 5.57
C PHE A 44 -11.80 -21.55 5.71
N GLU A 45 -11.57 -22.58 6.53
CA GLU A 45 -12.60 -23.53 6.90
C GLU A 45 -13.56 -22.79 7.82
N ASN A 46 -14.76 -22.51 7.32
CA ASN A 46 -15.88 -22.02 8.12
C ASN A 46 -16.23 -23.10 9.15
N PRO A 47 -15.98 -22.92 10.47
CA PRO A 47 -16.49 -23.84 11.46
C PRO A 47 -17.89 -23.36 11.80
N SER A 48 -18.89 -23.85 11.07
CA SER A 48 -20.24 -23.86 11.60
C SER A 48 -20.28 -24.81 12.80
N LYS A 49 -20.15 -24.27 14.02
CA LYS A 49 -21.11 -24.47 15.13
C LYS A 49 -20.58 -23.94 16.47
N SER A 50 -21.37 -23.02 17.02
CA SER A 50 -21.76 -22.95 18.42
C SER A 50 -20.68 -22.70 19.48
N SER A 51 -20.34 -21.43 19.63
CA SER A 51 -20.53 -20.80 20.94
C SER A 51 -21.07 -19.38 20.71
N ASN A 52 -22.27 -19.11 21.23
CA ASN A 52 -22.84 -17.77 21.24
C ASN A 52 -21.94 -16.90 22.14
N SER A 53 -20.99 -16.20 21.53
CA SER A 53 -20.28 -15.08 22.13
C SER A 53 -20.55 -13.84 21.28
N PRO A 54 -20.42 -12.62 21.82
CA PRO A 54 -20.70 -11.36 21.11
C PRO A 54 -19.81 -11.04 19.88
N GLN A 55 -19.27 -12.05 19.18
CA GLN A 55 -18.33 -11.88 18.07
C GLN A 55 -18.96 -11.43 16.74
N THR A 56 -20.28 -11.48 16.62
CA THR A 56 -21.03 -11.16 15.39
C THR A 56 -21.34 -9.68 15.22
N ASP A 57 -21.10 -8.85 16.23
CA ASP A 57 -21.51 -7.45 16.25
C ASP A 57 -20.65 -6.54 15.35
N LEU A 58 -19.32 -6.71 15.34
CA LEU A 58 -18.41 -5.83 14.61
C LEU A 58 -18.34 -6.14 13.13
N GLU A 59 -18.31 -7.42 12.74
CA GLU A 59 -18.35 -7.76 11.30
C GLU A 59 -19.72 -7.43 10.69
N GLY A 60 -20.81 -7.61 11.44
CA GLY A 60 -22.14 -7.15 11.04
C GLY A 60 -22.21 -5.63 10.88
N SER A 61 -21.62 -4.88 11.83
CA SER A 61 -21.51 -3.42 11.76
C SER A 61 -20.68 -2.96 10.55
N LEU A 62 -19.58 -3.66 10.25
CA LEU A 62 -18.75 -3.38 9.06
C LEU A 62 -19.53 -3.60 7.77
N LYS A 63 -20.25 -4.72 7.64
CA LYS A 63 -21.10 -5.00 6.47
C LYS A 63 -22.17 -3.93 6.29
N LYS A 64 -22.90 -3.61 7.36
CA LYS A 64 -23.92 -2.54 7.34
C LYS A 64 -23.35 -1.20 6.89
N MET A 65 -22.20 -0.77 7.42
CA MET A 65 -21.56 0.49 7.00
C MET A 65 -21.09 0.48 5.54
N THR A 66 -20.69 -0.68 5.02
CA THR A 66 -20.27 -0.82 3.63
C THR A 66 -21.47 -0.81 2.70
N GLU A 67 -22.59 -1.41 3.12
CA GLU A 67 -23.85 -1.49 2.36
C GLU A 67 -24.62 -0.17 2.35
N GLU A 68 -24.54 0.63 3.42
CA GLU A 68 -25.14 1.98 3.46
C GLU A 68 -24.34 3.02 2.64
N ASN A 69 -23.35 2.59 1.82
CA ASN A 69 -22.69 3.37 0.76
C ASN A 69 -22.01 4.69 1.18
N PHE A 70 -21.77 4.95 2.47
CA PHE A 70 -21.08 6.17 2.91
C PHE A 70 -19.60 6.24 2.46
N TYR A 71 -18.99 5.10 2.13
CA TYR A 71 -17.63 5.04 1.61
C TYR A 71 -17.39 3.77 0.79
N GLN A 72 -17.11 3.92 -0.51
CA GLN A 72 -16.72 2.82 -1.36
C GLN A 72 -15.21 2.57 -1.24
N THR A 73 -14.82 1.51 -0.54
CA THR A 73 -13.41 1.07 -0.53
C THR A 73 -13.00 0.61 -1.94
N THR A 74 -11.80 0.97 -2.37
CA THR A 74 -11.26 0.54 -3.67
C THR A 74 -10.79 -0.91 -3.61
N LEU A 75 -10.29 -1.34 -2.45
CA LEU A 75 -9.93 -2.73 -2.19
C LEU A 75 -11.06 -3.43 -1.42
N PRO A 76 -11.28 -4.74 -1.64
CA PRO A 76 -12.25 -5.49 -0.85
C PRO A 76 -11.78 -5.60 0.61
N PRO A 77 -12.70 -5.64 1.59
CA PRO A 77 -12.36 -5.64 3.01
C PRO A 77 -11.37 -6.73 3.42
N ASP A 78 -11.50 -7.95 2.87
CA ASP A 78 -10.59 -9.06 3.18
C ASP A 78 -9.16 -8.80 2.70
N VAL A 79 -9.00 -8.14 1.56
CA VAL A 79 -7.68 -7.72 1.08
C VAL A 79 -7.12 -6.63 1.97
N LEU A 80 -7.94 -5.69 2.46
CA LEU A 80 -7.48 -4.65 3.39
C LEU A 80 -6.99 -5.26 4.71
N LEU A 81 -7.78 -6.15 5.31
CA LEU A 81 -7.54 -6.80 6.60
C LEU A 81 -6.42 -7.85 6.58
N ALA A 82 -6.01 -8.32 5.39
CA ALA A 82 -4.92 -9.28 5.27
C ALA A 82 -3.59 -8.74 5.86
N PRO A 83 -2.86 -9.56 6.65
CA PRO A 83 -1.56 -9.20 7.19
C PRO A 83 -0.59 -8.71 6.11
N HIS A 84 0.32 -7.81 6.50
CA HIS A 84 1.28 -7.24 5.56
C HIS A 84 2.32 -8.28 5.11
N LYS A 85 2.33 -8.60 3.80
CA LYS A 85 3.13 -9.72 3.23
C LYS A 85 4.64 -9.48 3.14
N ARG A 86 5.18 -8.35 3.61
CA ARG A 86 6.65 -8.13 3.52
C ARG A 86 7.37 -9.09 4.45
N LYS A 87 8.22 -9.95 3.86
CA LYS A 87 9.14 -10.83 4.58
C LYS A 87 10.02 -9.99 5.50
N ARG A 88 9.76 -10.06 6.80
CA ARG A 88 10.63 -9.43 7.79
C ARG A 88 11.87 -10.30 7.95
N ARG A 89 13.04 -9.66 8.07
CA ARG A 89 14.30 -10.36 8.31
C ARG A 89 14.27 -11.16 9.61
N SER A 90 13.51 -10.70 10.60
CA SER A 90 13.44 -11.29 11.94
C SER A 90 12.50 -12.49 12.07
N GLY A 91 11.76 -12.88 11.02
CA GLY A 91 10.77 -13.97 11.10
C GLY A 91 9.56 -13.70 12.02
N LYS A 92 9.60 -12.63 12.82
CA LYS A 92 8.53 -12.23 13.75
C LYS A 92 7.25 -11.85 12.98
N PRO A 93 6.07 -12.24 13.50
CA PRO A 93 4.80 -11.87 12.88
C PRO A 93 4.65 -10.34 12.78
N PRO A 94 3.97 -9.84 11.74
CA PRO A 94 3.72 -8.41 11.61
C PRO A 94 2.80 -7.91 12.74
N ARG A 95 2.89 -6.61 13.04
CA ARG A 95 1.92 -5.95 13.93
C ARG A 95 0.53 -5.97 13.29
N ALA A 96 -0.52 -6.00 14.12
CA ALA A 96 -1.88 -5.73 13.66
C ALA A 96 -1.94 -4.36 12.94
N GLN A 97 -2.77 -4.27 11.90
CA GLN A 97 -2.91 -3.04 11.12
C GLN A 97 -3.83 -2.07 11.86
N ASN A 98 -3.41 -0.82 12.00
CA ASN A 98 -4.25 0.25 12.54
C ASN A 98 -5.10 0.90 11.44
N LYS A 99 -6.07 1.72 11.86
CA LYS A 99 -7.01 2.43 10.97
C LYS A 99 -6.34 3.25 9.87
N PHE A 100 -5.25 3.94 10.18
CA PHE A 100 -4.52 4.75 9.19
C PHE A 100 -3.76 3.88 8.18
N ILE A 101 -3.20 2.75 8.61
CA ILE A 101 -2.52 1.81 7.70
C ILE A 101 -3.52 1.20 6.72
N LEU A 102 -4.73 0.87 7.18
CA LEU A 102 -5.82 0.40 6.35
C LEU A 102 -6.26 1.49 5.35
N PHE A 103 -6.51 2.71 5.83
CA PHE A 103 -6.86 3.85 4.97
C PHE A 103 -5.80 4.14 3.92
N ARG A 104 -4.53 4.24 4.30
CA ARG A 104 -3.43 4.52 3.37
C ARG A 104 -3.31 3.43 2.30
N LYS A 105 -3.58 2.18 2.65
CA LYS A 105 -3.55 1.05 1.69
C LYS A 105 -4.66 1.20 0.65
N ASP A 106 -5.87 1.55 1.08
CA ASP A 106 -6.99 1.83 0.16
C ASP A 106 -6.73 3.09 -0.69
N TYR A 107 -6.26 4.17 -0.05
CA TYR A 107 -5.87 5.41 -0.72
C TYR A 107 -4.86 5.16 -1.85
N ILE A 108 -3.79 4.40 -1.57
CA ILE A 108 -2.77 4.05 -2.57
C ILE A 108 -3.40 3.29 -3.74
N ALA A 109 -4.29 2.34 -3.47
CA ALA A 109 -4.98 1.60 -4.53
C ALA A 109 -5.86 2.53 -5.38
N ARG A 110 -6.58 3.44 -4.72
CA ARG A 110 -7.44 4.42 -5.38
C ARG A 110 -6.65 5.36 -6.29
N VAL A 111 -5.62 6.03 -5.77
CA VAL A 111 -4.84 6.98 -6.59
C VAL A 111 -4.06 6.31 -7.72
N ARG A 112 -3.64 5.05 -7.53
CA ARG A 112 -3.01 4.28 -8.61
C ARG A 112 -3.99 3.91 -9.72
N LYS A 113 -5.26 3.73 -9.38
CA LYS A 113 -6.34 3.47 -10.33
C LYS A 113 -6.73 4.75 -11.07
N GLU A 114 -6.81 5.87 -10.35
CA GLU A 114 -7.19 7.18 -10.90
C GLU A 114 -6.09 7.78 -11.78
N ASP A 115 -4.83 7.73 -11.35
CA ASP A 115 -3.69 8.32 -12.09
C ASP A 115 -2.44 7.41 -12.02
N PRO A 116 -2.35 6.39 -12.90
CA PRO A 116 -1.22 5.47 -12.94
C PRO A 116 0.10 6.16 -13.33
N VAL A 117 0.05 7.24 -14.11
CA VAL A 117 1.23 7.91 -14.66
C VAL A 117 1.93 8.71 -13.56
N ARG A 118 1.20 9.56 -12.83
CA ARG A 118 1.72 10.31 -11.68
C ARG A 118 2.24 9.39 -10.58
N THR A 119 1.51 8.32 -10.30
CA THR A 119 1.83 7.42 -9.18
C THR A 119 3.00 6.49 -9.44
N LYS A 120 3.47 6.37 -10.69
CA LYS A 120 4.61 5.52 -11.07
C LYS A 120 5.93 5.98 -10.45
N SER A 121 6.15 7.28 -10.31
CA SER A 121 7.36 7.87 -9.73
C SER A 121 7.28 8.06 -8.21
N MET A 122 6.09 7.92 -7.62
CA MET A 122 5.87 8.16 -6.19
C MET A 122 6.40 7.02 -5.32
N ASN A 123 7.07 7.37 -4.22
CA ASN A 123 7.57 6.42 -3.25
C ASN A 123 6.64 6.29 -2.02
N THR A 124 6.99 5.41 -1.08
CA THR A 124 6.18 5.18 0.13
C THR A 124 6.04 6.43 1.03
N ARG A 125 7.06 7.29 1.07
CA ARG A 125 7.02 8.55 1.83
C ARG A 125 6.00 9.51 1.25
N ASP A 126 5.97 9.65 -0.08
CA ASP A 126 5.05 10.55 -0.79
C ASP A 126 3.60 10.13 -0.55
N PHE A 127 3.30 8.84 -0.76
CA PHE A 127 1.98 8.29 -0.46
C PHE A 127 1.57 8.46 1.01
N SER A 128 2.52 8.36 1.95
CA SER A 128 2.22 8.53 3.37
C SER A 128 1.91 9.99 3.71
N LYS A 129 2.59 10.94 3.05
CA LYS A 129 2.33 12.38 3.21
C LYS A 129 0.96 12.75 2.67
N GLU A 130 0.65 12.35 1.44
CA GLU A 130 -0.66 12.62 0.83
C GLU A 130 -1.79 11.92 1.60
N ALA A 131 -1.63 10.64 1.95
CA ALA A 131 -2.64 9.91 2.72
C ALA A 131 -2.89 10.55 4.10
N LYS A 132 -1.86 11.12 4.75
CA LYS A 132 -2.05 11.85 6.00
C LYS A 132 -2.95 13.08 5.78
N GLN A 133 -2.65 13.90 4.77
CA GLN A 133 -3.46 15.08 4.45
C GLN A 133 -4.91 14.69 4.14
N GLN A 134 -5.09 13.63 3.35
CA GLN A 134 -6.41 13.12 2.98
C GLN A 134 -7.17 12.52 4.16
N TRP A 135 -6.48 11.89 5.12
CA TRP A 135 -7.08 11.34 6.33
C TRP A 135 -7.66 12.43 7.23
N GLU A 136 -6.95 13.56 7.40
CA GLU A 136 -7.42 14.64 8.27
C GLU A 136 -8.75 15.23 7.78
N VAL A 137 -8.93 15.37 6.46
CA VAL A 137 -10.14 15.92 5.84
C VAL A 137 -11.27 14.90 5.67
N GLN A 138 -11.04 13.61 5.95
CA GLN A 138 -12.10 12.60 5.80
C GLN A 138 -13.27 12.86 6.78
N PRO A 139 -14.51 12.56 6.35
CA PRO A 139 -15.68 12.55 7.21
C PRO A 139 -15.52 11.63 8.42
N VAL A 140 -16.28 11.90 9.47
CA VAL A 140 -16.25 11.13 10.73
C VAL A 140 -16.67 9.68 10.47
N GLU A 141 -17.61 9.46 9.56
CA GLU A 141 -18.14 8.16 9.15
C GLU A 141 -17.04 7.29 8.53
N VAL A 142 -16.22 7.88 7.65
CA VAL A 142 -15.07 7.20 7.04
C VAL A 142 -14.05 6.85 8.12
N LYS A 143 -13.72 7.79 9.00
CA LYS A 143 -12.80 7.54 10.11
C LYS A 143 -13.32 6.43 11.04
N ARG A 144 -14.64 6.36 11.26
CA ARG A 144 -15.32 5.31 12.04
C ARG A 144 -15.24 3.96 11.34
N LEU A 145 -15.51 3.89 10.04
CA LEU A 145 -15.36 2.67 9.24
C LEU A 145 -13.96 2.07 9.38
N PHE A 146 -12.91 2.88 9.17
CA PHE A 146 -11.52 2.41 9.31
C PHE A 146 -11.14 2.09 10.75
N THR A 147 -11.80 2.68 11.75
CA THR A 147 -11.64 2.32 13.16
C THR A 147 -12.21 0.92 13.42
N ILE A 148 -13.43 0.63 12.97
CA ILE A 148 -14.04 -0.70 13.09
C ILE A 148 -13.18 -1.75 12.38
N MET A 149 -12.69 -1.45 11.17
CA MET A 149 -11.79 -2.38 10.46
C MET A 149 -10.47 -2.62 11.22
N ALA A 150 -9.94 -1.63 11.93
CA ALA A 150 -8.75 -1.82 12.77
C ALA A 150 -9.02 -2.75 13.96
N ASP A 151 -10.21 -2.65 14.56
CA ASP A 151 -10.62 -3.55 15.65
C ASP A 151 -10.79 -4.98 15.14
N VAL A 152 -11.39 -5.16 13.96
CA VAL A 152 -11.48 -6.47 13.29
C VAL A 152 -10.07 -7.01 12.98
N ALA A 153 -9.17 -6.17 12.47
CA ALA A 153 -7.78 -6.56 12.21
C ALA A 153 -7.06 -7.00 13.50
N ALA A 154 -7.26 -6.30 14.62
CA ALA A 154 -6.70 -6.65 15.91
C ALA A 154 -7.27 -7.99 16.43
N LYS A 155 -8.58 -8.22 16.30
CA LYS A 155 -9.23 -9.49 16.65
C LYS A 155 -8.67 -10.65 15.81
N ARG A 156 -8.60 -10.50 14.48
CA ARG A 156 -8.03 -11.51 13.56
C ARG A 156 -6.56 -11.79 13.88
N HIS A 157 -5.78 -10.74 14.17
CA HIS A 157 -4.38 -10.86 14.53
C HIS A 157 -4.17 -11.63 15.84
N LYS A 158 -4.97 -11.34 16.88
CA LYS A 158 -4.92 -12.05 18.16
C LYS A 158 -5.26 -13.54 18.01
N ALA A 159 -6.20 -13.88 17.14
CA ALA A 159 -6.54 -15.27 16.84
C ALA A 159 -5.43 -15.99 16.04
N MET A 160 -4.83 -15.30 15.06
CA MET A 160 -3.78 -15.86 14.20
C MET A 160 -2.42 -16.01 14.89
N TYR A 161 -2.12 -15.13 15.85
CA TYR A 161 -0.85 -15.09 16.58
C TYR A 161 -1.10 -15.10 18.09
N PRO A 162 -1.53 -16.24 18.66
CA PRO A 162 -1.72 -16.36 20.10
C PRO A 162 -0.40 -16.12 20.83
N GLY A 163 -0.43 -15.37 21.93
CA GLY A 163 0.77 -15.01 22.69
C GLY A 163 1.64 -13.92 22.05
N TYR A 164 1.16 -13.24 20.99
CA TYR A 164 1.89 -12.10 20.42
C TYR A 164 2.14 -10.99 21.45
N VAL A 165 3.39 -10.57 21.57
CA VAL A 165 3.82 -9.41 22.37
C VAL A 165 4.57 -8.43 21.49
N TYR A 166 4.29 -7.13 21.65
CA TYR A 166 5.00 -6.10 20.92
C TYR A 166 6.37 -5.81 21.54
N GLU A 167 7.42 -6.18 20.82
CA GLU A 167 8.81 -5.95 21.20
C GLU A 167 9.51 -5.06 20.15
N PRO A 168 9.67 -3.75 20.40
CA PRO A 168 10.48 -2.90 19.54
C PRO A 168 11.97 -3.27 19.66
N GLU A 169 12.62 -3.50 18.52
CA GLU A 169 14.08 -3.60 18.46
C GLU A 169 14.68 -2.22 18.78
N LYS A 170 15.44 -2.14 19.88
CA LYS A 170 16.22 -0.95 20.22
C LYS A 170 17.40 -0.90 19.26
N LYS A 171 17.43 0.09 18.37
CA LYS A 171 18.65 0.42 17.65
C LYS A 171 19.51 1.24 18.60
N GLU A 172 20.73 0.79 18.86
CA GLU A 172 21.71 1.61 19.56
C GLU A 172 21.89 2.90 18.77
N LYS A 173 21.68 4.04 19.44
CA LYS A 173 22.03 5.33 18.87
C LYS A 173 23.55 5.39 18.97
N HIS A 174 24.24 5.28 17.84
CA HIS A 174 25.65 5.64 17.80
C HIS A 174 25.68 7.15 18.01
N VAL A 175 25.85 7.57 19.28
CA VAL A 175 26.20 8.95 19.61
C VAL A 175 27.66 9.05 19.20
N PRO A 176 28.03 9.90 18.22
CA PRO A 176 29.43 10.13 17.91
C PRO A 176 30.15 10.52 19.20
N GLU A 177 31.29 9.88 19.47
CA GLU A 177 32.09 10.03 20.70
C GLU A 177 32.46 11.50 20.99
N GLU A 178 32.48 12.35 19.97
CA GLU A 178 32.71 13.79 20.13
C GLU A 178 31.54 14.59 20.74
N PHE A 179 30.33 14.03 20.86
CA PHE A 179 29.19 14.74 21.47
C PHE A 179 28.95 14.34 22.94
N SER A 180 29.66 13.34 23.47
CA SER A 180 29.51 12.93 24.88
C SER A 180 30.19 13.89 25.85
N GLU A 181 31.14 14.73 25.40
CA GLU A 181 31.79 15.73 26.26
C GLU A 181 30.99 17.04 26.40
N PHE A 182 29.94 17.28 25.61
CA PHE A 182 29.22 18.56 25.62
C PHE A 182 27.88 18.55 26.39
N ILE A 183 27.42 17.41 26.89
CA ILE A 183 26.28 17.37 27.82
C ILE A 183 26.82 17.53 29.24
N ASP A 184 27.38 18.71 29.54
CA ASP A 184 27.55 19.11 30.93
C ASP A 184 26.18 19.47 31.51
N TYR A 185 25.79 18.69 32.49
CA TYR A 185 24.49 18.67 33.14
C TYR A 185 24.41 19.86 34.11
N SER A 186 24.27 21.10 33.62
CA SER A 186 24.41 22.27 34.51
C SER A 186 23.49 23.48 34.30
N HIS A 187 22.48 23.50 33.42
CA HIS A 187 21.60 24.69 33.32
C HIS A 187 20.10 24.38 33.09
N CYS A 188 19.47 23.68 34.03
CA CYS A 188 18.00 23.77 34.19
C CYS A 188 17.60 23.73 35.67
N SER A 189 18.16 24.65 36.46
CA SER A 189 17.64 25.01 37.77
C SER A 189 17.85 26.51 37.96
N GLN A 190 16.84 27.31 37.63
CA GLN A 190 16.47 28.57 38.30
C GLN A 190 15.54 29.39 37.41
N THR A 191 14.27 29.47 37.78
CA THR A 191 13.51 30.72 37.91
C THR A 191 12.36 30.45 38.87
N LEU A 192 12.39 31.17 39.99
CA LEU A 192 11.29 31.31 40.96
C LEU A 192 10.29 32.34 40.44
#